data_AF-Q098E8-F1
#
_entry.id   AF-Q098E8-F1
#
_cell.length_a   1.000
_cell.length_b   1.000
_cell.length_c   1.000
_cell.angle_alpha   90.00
_cell.angle_beta   90.00
_cell.angle_gamma   90.00
#
_symmetry.space_group_name_H-M   'P 1'
#
loop_
_entity.id
_entity.type
_entity.pdbx_description
1 polymer ?
#
loop_
_entity_poly.entity_id
_entity_poly.type
_entity_poly.pdbx_seq_one_letter_code
_entity_poly.pdbx_strand_id
1 'polypeptide(L)'
;MRRGPWRTSGRTWAMPRRAAITFFWRPVCGPRAESTGRPTEDAMIVMLEPDSPESTVAAVLQAASQYKGVNPRTHVIEGAEHTVTEIYLLGPTAQVPVEVFEQIPGVRQVVRVSEKYRVIGRHGGKRETAGFEYNGITFDERSVNLFAGLCAVDTRESVDTMMAALARCGIRTTRMGAYKPRTSPYEFQGLGASCLPWVFELAGKHGVKVVAMEVTNPRHIDEIRSALESSGNATGVMLQVGTRNAQNFELLKQIGQQRVFPVLFKRGMGITLEESLNACEYVASEGNPKIVFCLRGVKTHLGDPHRNMVDFAHVPVVRRLTRLPVCVDPSHAVGRSDAGPDGMPDIFHSIGQGLIAGASMVLVDFHPHPEQALCDGPQALRLEQLPALQRYTNIVREAYEQAVRNGPGLTPS
;
A
#
# COMPACT_ATOMS: atom_id res chain seq x y z
N MET A 1 -57.38 50.41 -32.37
CA MET A 1 -56.43 51.54 -32.38
C MET A 1 -55.02 50.95 -32.34
N ARG A 2 -54.33 50.83 -33.48
CA ARG A 2 -53.32 51.78 -34.04
C ARG A 2 -52.09 51.93 -33.12
N ARG A 3 -50.97 51.25 -33.40
CA ARG A 3 -49.83 51.63 -34.27
C ARG A 3 -49.07 52.91 -33.83
N GLY A 4 -47.91 52.70 -33.17
CA GLY A 4 -46.64 53.49 -33.15
C GLY A 4 -46.65 55.03 -33.02
N PRO A 5 -45.49 55.73 -33.09
CA PRO A 5 -44.10 55.26 -33.07
C PRO A 5 -43.17 56.04 -32.10
N TRP A 6 -41.91 55.59 -32.12
CA TRP A 6 -40.69 56.19 -31.59
C TRP A 6 -40.51 57.68 -31.92
N ARG A 7 -39.99 58.45 -30.95
CA ARG A 7 -39.12 59.63 -31.20
C ARG A 7 -38.02 59.74 -30.15
N THR A 8 -36.83 59.96 -30.69
CA THR A 8 -35.51 60.15 -30.10
C THR A 8 -35.32 61.56 -29.52
N SER A 9 -34.62 61.68 -28.40
CA SER A 9 -33.83 62.89 -28.09
C SER A 9 -32.48 62.47 -27.53
N GLY A 10 -31.43 62.76 -28.30
CA GLY A 10 -30.06 62.42 -27.97
C GLY A 10 -29.49 63.29 -26.84
N ARG A 11 -28.68 62.66 -25.99
CA ARG A 11 -27.48 63.28 -25.43
C ARG A 11 -26.35 62.25 -25.51
N THR A 12 -25.36 62.62 -26.31
CA THR A 12 -24.08 61.96 -26.47
C THR A 12 -23.34 61.89 -25.15
N TRP A 13 -23.02 60.67 -24.69
CA TRP A 13 -21.99 60.44 -23.68
C TRP A 13 -20.84 59.68 -24.34
N ALA A 14 -19.70 60.34 -24.42
CA ALA A 14 -18.46 59.79 -24.94
C ALA A 14 -17.95 58.68 -24.01
N MET A 15 -17.61 57.52 -24.59
CA MET A 15 -16.90 56.45 -23.89
C MET A 15 -15.46 56.87 -23.59
N PRO A 16 -14.97 56.76 -22.34
CA PRO A 16 -13.55 56.86 -22.07
C PRO A 16 -12.83 55.60 -22.54
N ARG A 17 -11.69 55.83 -23.20
CA ARG A 17 -10.81 54.84 -23.80
C ARG A 17 -10.21 53.88 -22.76
N ARG A 18 -10.03 52.63 -23.19
CA ARG A 18 -9.30 51.55 -22.52
C ARG A 18 -7.94 52.03 -22.01
N ALA A 19 -7.74 51.99 -20.69
CA ALA A 19 -6.42 51.98 -20.07
C ALA A 19 -5.99 50.51 -19.92
N ALA A 20 -5.00 50.09 -20.69
CA ALA A 20 -4.34 48.81 -20.52
C ALA A 20 -3.47 48.88 -19.24
N ILE A 21 -3.94 48.28 -18.15
CA ILE A 21 -3.13 48.05 -16.96
C ILE A 21 -2.41 46.73 -17.17
N THR A 22 -1.17 46.81 -17.66
CA THR A 22 -0.19 45.73 -17.63
C THR A 22 0.17 45.42 -16.18
N PHE A 23 -0.36 44.33 -15.62
CA PHE A 23 0.19 43.75 -14.40
C PHE A 23 1.51 43.05 -14.73
N PHE A 24 2.62 43.73 -14.45
CA PHE A 24 3.94 43.12 -14.37
C PHE A 24 3.98 42.19 -13.14
N TRP A 25 3.81 40.89 -13.35
CA TRP A 25 4.19 39.90 -12.34
C TRP A 25 5.71 39.74 -12.41
N ARG A 26 6.45 40.51 -11.60
CA ARG A 26 7.86 40.24 -11.33
C ARG A 26 7.93 39.04 -10.40
N PRO A 27 8.56 37.91 -10.77
CA PRO A 27 8.92 36.91 -9.79
C PRO A 27 9.99 37.54 -8.89
N VAL A 28 9.65 37.75 -7.62
CA VAL A 28 10.65 38.04 -6.60
C VAL A 28 11.40 36.72 -6.37
N CYS A 29 12.44 36.47 -7.17
CA CYS A 29 13.48 35.52 -6.83
C CYS A 29 14.24 36.08 -5.62
N GLY A 30 13.73 35.78 -4.42
CA GLY A 30 14.57 35.79 -3.22
C GLY A 30 15.67 34.73 -3.39
N PRO A 31 16.87 34.94 -2.82
CA PRO A 31 17.90 33.92 -2.84
C PRO A 31 17.32 32.62 -2.27
N ARG A 32 17.50 31.51 -3.01
CA ARG A 32 17.21 30.16 -2.49
C ARG A 32 17.93 30.06 -1.15
N ALA A 33 17.17 29.82 -0.08
CA ALA A 33 17.76 29.34 1.15
C ALA A 33 18.49 28.04 0.78
N GLU A 34 19.82 28.09 0.74
CA GLU A 34 20.64 26.90 0.79
C GLU A 34 20.23 26.17 2.06
N SER A 35 19.48 25.09 1.89
CA SER A 35 19.27 24.13 2.96
C SER A 35 20.67 23.64 3.31
N THR A 36 21.21 24.10 4.43
CA THR A 36 22.36 23.49 5.09
C THR A 36 21.92 22.11 5.56
N GLY A 37 21.81 21.19 4.60
CA GLY A 37 21.54 19.80 4.85
C GLY A 37 22.65 19.27 5.72
N ARG A 38 22.30 18.83 6.93
CA ARG A 38 23.14 17.84 7.62
C ARG A 38 23.38 16.70 6.62
N PRO A 39 24.60 16.14 6.53
CA PRO A 39 24.83 14.98 5.68
C PRO A 39 23.86 13.91 6.14
N THR A 40 22.89 13.55 5.30
CA THR A 40 22.13 12.32 5.46
C THR A 40 23.17 11.22 5.52
N GLU A 41 23.19 10.41 6.58
CA GLU A 41 24.16 9.30 6.71
C GLU A 41 24.16 8.47 5.42
N ASP A 42 25.21 8.53 4.61
CA ASP A 42 25.22 7.90 3.29
C ASP A 42 25.08 6.38 3.44
N ALA A 43 24.22 5.73 2.66
CA ALA A 43 24.16 4.27 2.60
C ALA A 43 24.82 3.74 1.32
N MET A 44 25.32 2.51 1.36
CA MET A 44 25.79 1.81 0.17
C MET A 44 25.15 0.42 0.13
N ILE A 45 24.52 0.07 -0.99
CA ILE A 45 23.93 -1.25 -1.21
C ILE A 45 24.86 -2.04 -2.12
N VAL A 46 25.28 -3.22 -1.66
CA VAL A 46 26.03 -4.21 -2.43
C VAL A 46 25.04 -5.28 -2.88
N MET A 47 24.71 -5.30 -4.17
CA MET A 47 23.81 -6.28 -4.78
C MET A 47 24.63 -7.46 -5.30
N LEU A 48 24.26 -8.67 -4.89
CA LEU A 48 24.91 -9.90 -5.34
C LEU A 48 24.26 -10.43 -6.62
N GLU A 49 24.97 -11.32 -7.32
CA GLU A 49 24.38 -12.10 -8.41
C GLU A 49 23.26 -13.02 -7.88
N PRO A 50 22.25 -13.35 -8.70
CA PRO A 50 21.22 -14.32 -8.34
C PRO A 50 21.82 -15.63 -7.80
N ASP A 51 21.24 -16.15 -6.72
CA ASP A 51 21.62 -17.41 -6.08
C ASP A 51 23.10 -17.46 -5.62
N SER A 52 23.64 -16.29 -5.24
CA SER A 52 25.02 -16.17 -4.73
C SER A 52 25.25 -16.99 -3.45
N PRO A 53 26.41 -17.67 -3.32
CA PRO A 53 26.72 -18.50 -2.17
C PRO A 53 26.96 -17.67 -0.90
N GLU A 54 26.75 -18.29 0.27
CA GLU A 54 27.01 -17.66 1.58
C GLU A 54 28.45 -17.15 1.72
N SER A 55 29.41 -17.75 1.02
CA SER A 55 30.81 -17.29 0.99
C SER A 55 30.94 -15.88 0.41
N THR A 56 30.13 -15.51 -0.59
CA THR A 56 30.12 -14.15 -1.15
C THR A 56 29.54 -13.16 -0.15
N VAL A 57 28.47 -13.54 0.56
CA VAL A 57 27.90 -12.73 1.65
C VAL A 57 28.94 -12.49 2.74
N ALA A 58 29.62 -13.55 3.19
CA ALA A 58 30.66 -13.46 4.21
C ALA A 58 31.83 -12.55 3.77
N ALA A 59 32.26 -12.63 2.50
CA ALA A 59 33.31 -11.77 1.96
C ALA A 59 32.91 -10.28 1.98
N VAL A 60 31.67 -9.95 1.60
CA VAL A 60 31.17 -8.57 1.67
C VAL A 60 31.06 -8.08 3.12
N LEU A 61 30.55 -8.92 4.04
CA LEU A 61 30.47 -8.57 5.46
C LEU A 61 31.87 -8.36 6.07
N GLN A 62 32.84 -9.18 5.70
CA GLN A 62 34.23 -9.04 6.12
C GLN A 62 34.85 -7.73 5.59
N ALA A 63 34.65 -7.41 4.31
CA ALA A 63 35.10 -6.15 3.73
C ALA A 63 34.46 -4.95 4.45
N ALA A 64 33.16 -5.02 4.74
CA ALA A 64 32.43 -3.97 5.46
C ALA A 64 32.96 -3.74 6.89
N SER A 65 33.37 -4.81 7.58
CA SER A 65 33.87 -4.74 8.96
C SER A 65 35.13 -3.87 9.14
N GLN A 66 35.85 -3.59 8.06
CA GLN A 66 37.04 -2.73 8.06
C GLN A 66 36.70 -1.24 8.25
N TYR A 67 35.45 -0.84 8.02
CA TYR A 67 35.02 0.55 8.03
C TYR A 67 34.30 0.89 9.33
N LYS A 68 34.92 1.77 10.13
CA LYS A 68 34.39 2.15 11.45
C LYS A 68 33.03 2.85 11.33
N GLY A 69 32.05 2.35 12.09
CA GLY A 69 30.70 2.91 12.12
C GLY A 69 29.80 2.46 10.98
N VAL A 70 30.28 1.60 10.08
CA VAL A 70 29.47 0.94 9.05
C VAL A 70 28.86 -0.33 9.63
N ASN A 71 27.54 -0.39 9.66
CA ASN A 71 26.75 -1.51 10.14
C ASN A 71 26.10 -2.21 8.94
N PRO A 72 26.64 -3.35 8.47
CA PRO A 72 26.02 -4.09 7.38
C PRO A 72 24.71 -4.77 7.83
N ARG A 73 23.67 -4.70 6.99
CA ARG A 73 22.44 -5.50 7.12
C ARG A 73 22.23 -6.31 5.84
N THR A 74 22.07 -7.62 5.98
CA THR A 74 21.79 -8.51 4.85
C THR A 74 20.28 -8.62 4.63
N HIS A 75 19.86 -8.36 3.41
CA HIS A 75 18.48 -8.51 2.93
C HIS A 75 18.44 -9.60 1.87
N VAL A 76 17.63 -10.63 2.11
CA VAL A 76 17.40 -11.71 1.15
C VAL A 76 16.01 -11.51 0.58
N ILE A 77 15.95 -11.37 -0.74
CA ILE A 77 14.72 -11.22 -1.51
C ILE A 77 14.50 -12.52 -2.27
N GLU A 78 13.57 -13.32 -1.79
CA GLU A 78 13.14 -14.56 -2.44
C GLU A 78 12.18 -14.20 -3.59
N GLY A 79 12.70 -14.18 -4.82
CA GLY A 79 11.90 -14.05 -6.03
C GLY A 79 11.32 -15.38 -6.49
N ALA A 80 10.44 -15.35 -7.49
CA ALA A 80 9.78 -16.56 -8.01
C ALA A 80 10.73 -17.56 -8.69
N GLU A 81 11.81 -17.06 -9.32
CA GLU A 81 12.77 -17.89 -10.07
C GLU A 81 14.18 -17.90 -9.46
N HIS A 82 14.55 -16.84 -8.73
CA HIS A 82 15.89 -16.66 -8.19
C HIS A 82 15.84 -15.96 -6.83
N THR A 83 16.82 -16.26 -5.98
CA THR A 83 17.06 -15.51 -4.74
C THR A 83 18.04 -14.38 -4.99
N VAL A 84 17.67 -13.15 -4.67
CA VAL A 84 18.56 -11.98 -4.76
C VAL A 84 18.97 -11.57 -3.35
N THR A 85 20.28 -11.48 -3.11
CA THR A 85 20.82 -11.00 -1.84
C THR A 85 21.40 -9.60 -2.00
N GLU A 86 20.99 -8.68 -1.13
CA GLU A 86 21.46 -7.31 -1.08
C GLU A 86 22.04 -7.02 0.33
N ILE A 87 23.23 -6.42 0.40
CA ILE A 87 23.88 -6.08 1.67
C ILE A 87 23.93 -4.56 1.80
N TYR A 88 23.24 -4.05 2.81
CA TYR A 88 23.06 -2.63 3.08
C TYR A 88 24.10 -2.19 4.09
N LEU A 89 25.06 -1.41 3.64
CA LEU A 89 26.07 -0.78 4.48
C LEU A 89 25.50 0.54 5.01
N LEU A 90 25.15 0.56 6.29
CA LEU A 90 24.53 1.70 6.95
C LEU A 90 25.55 2.42 7.84
N GLY A 91 25.73 3.73 7.68
CA GLY A 91 26.68 4.50 8.49
C GLY A 91 27.38 5.59 7.67
N PRO A 92 28.60 6.01 8.00
CA PRO A 92 29.33 7.02 7.23
C PRO A 92 29.94 6.43 5.94
N THR A 93 29.11 5.91 5.04
CA THR A 93 29.62 5.22 3.83
C THR A 93 30.22 6.16 2.80
N ALA A 94 30.11 7.48 2.95
CA ALA A 94 30.77 8.50 2.12
C ALA A 94 32.23 8.15 1.81
N GLN A 95 32.96 7.69 2.82
CA GLN A 95 34.40 7.41 2.75
C GLN A 95 34.72 5.97 2.33
N VAL A 96 33.71 5.12 2.15
CA VAL A 96 33.87 3.70 1.81
C VAL A 96 34.02 3.53 0.30
N PRO A 97 35.17 3.12 -0.25
CA PRO A 97 35.35 2.95 -1.69
C PRO A 97 34.40 1.90 -2.25
N VAL A 98 33.75 2.21 -3.37
CA VAL A 98 32.78 1.33 -4.04
C VAL A 98 33.51 0.14 -4.66
N GLU A 99 34.71 0.41 -5.18
CA GLU A 99 35.57 -0.50 -5.94
C GLU A 99 36.00 -1.71 -5.11
N VAL A 100 36.13 -1.55 -3.79
CA VAL A 100 36.46 -2.65 -2.86
C VAL A 100 35.41 -3.74 -2.90
N PHE A 101 34.14 -3.37 -3.06
CA PHE A 101 33.02 -4.29 -3.09
C PHE A 101 32.76 -4.82 -4.50
N GLU A 102 32.92 -3.99 -5.53
CA GLU A 102 32.78 -4.42 -6.95
C GLU A 102 33.80 -5.49 -7.36
N GLN A 103 34.95 -5.54 -6.69
CA GLN A 103 35.97 -6.56 -6.94
C GLN A 103 35.68 -7.92 -6.30
N ILE A 104 34.68 -8.01 -5.42
CA ILE A 104 34.33 -9.27 -4.74
C ILE A 104 33.60 -10.19 -5.73
N PRO A 105 34.11 -11.40 -6.04
CA PRO A 105 33.44 -12.33 -6.94
C PRO A 105 32.01 -12.66 -6.48
N GLY A 106 31.04 -12.49 -7.38
CA GLY A 106 29.61 -12.65 -7.09
C GLY A 106 28.89 -11.36 -6.67
N VAL A 107 29.60 -10.23 -6.55
CA VAL A 107 28.96 -8.91 -6.48
C VAL A 107 28.60 -8.46 -7.89
N ARG A 108 27.30 -8.24 -8.11
CA ARG A 108 26.74 -7.78 -9.39
C ARG A 108 26.88 -6.27 -9.56
N GLN A 109 26.62 -5.52 -8.49
CA GLN A 109 26.57 -4.07 -8.55
C GLN A 109 26.69 -3.46 -7.15
N VAL A 110 27.35 -2.31 -7.04
CA VAL A 110 27.40 -1.54 -5.80
C VAL A 110 26.83 -0.15 -6.06
N VAL A 111 25.85 0.27 -5.27
CA VAL A 111 25.17 1.54 -5.44
C VAL A 111 25.25 2.34 -4.15
N ARG A 112 25.78 3.56 -4.24
CA ARG A 112 25.63 4.54 -3.18
C ARG A 112 24.20 5.06 -3.18
N VAL A 113 23.50 4.81 -2.09
CA VAL A 113 22.14 5.27 -1.91
C VAL A 113 22.16 6.50 -1.03
N SER A 114 22.20 7.65 -1.71
CA SER A 114 21.80 8.94 -1.13
C SER A 114 20.29 9.16 -1.19
N GLU A 115 19.53 8.18 -1.71
CA GLU A 115 18.09 8.32 -1.95
C GLU A 115 17.23 8.17 -0.70
N LYS A 116 16.05 8.80 -0.77
CA LYS A 116 15.05 8.85 0.32
C LYS A 116 14.57 7.48 0.80
N TYR A 117 14.64 6.44 -0.03
CA TYR A 117 14.17 5.09 0.28
C TYR A 117 15.27 4.08 -0.06
N ARG A 118 15.90 3.46 0.94
CA ARG A 118 17.03 2.56 0.72
C ARG A 118 16.54 1.16 0.43
N VAL A 119 15.72 0.59 1.29
CA VAL A 119 15.28 -0.79 1.22
C VAL A 119 14.10 -0.92 0.26
N ILE A 120 13.09 -0.06 0.40
CA ILE A 120 11.90 -0.14 -0.44
C ILE A 120 12.07 0.56 -1.80
N GLY A 121 13.15 1.32 -2.02
CA GLY A 121 13.36 2.14 -3.21
C GLY A 121 13.67 1.35 -4.48
N ARG A 122 13.39 1.94 -5.64
CA ARG A 122 13.85 1.42 -6.94
C ARG A 122 15.18 2.07 -7.33
N HIS A 123 16.28 1.31 -7.22
CA HIS A 123 17.62 1.78 -7.57
C HIS A 123 18.04 1.38 -9.00
N GLY A 124 18.84 2.22 -9.66
CA GLY A 124 19.58 1.84 -10.87
C GLY A 124 18.76 1.64 -12.16
N GLY A 125 17.58 2.25 -12.28
CA GLY A 125 16.79 2.27 -13.53
C GLY A 125 16.17 0.92 -13.94
N LYS A 126 16.34 -0.14 -13.13
CA LYS A 126 15.77 -1.46 -13.42
C LYS A 126 14.26 -1.48 -13.19
N ARG A 127 13.53 -1.97 -14.19
CA ARG A 127 12.09 -2.26 -14.17
C ARG A 127 11.77 -3.65 -13.61
N GLU A 128 12.63 -4.23 -12.77
CA GLU A 128 12.37 -5.56 -12.20
C GLU A 128 11.01 -5.52 -11.47
N THR A 129 10.18 -6.52 -11.77
CA THR A 129 8.87 -6.67 -11.12
C THR A 129 9.09 -6.87 -9.65
N ALA A 130 8.53 -5.95 -8.87
CA ALA A 130 8.70 -5.95 -7.45
C ALA A 130 7.52 -6.68 -6.79
N GLY A 131 7.83 -7.58 -5.85
CA GLY A 131 6.83 -8.45 -5.25
C GLY A 131 7.44 -9.58 -4.42
N PHE A 132 6.57 -10.44 -3.90
CA PHE A 132 6.93 -11.63 -3.12
C PHE A 132 5.82 -12.68 -3.21
N GLU A 133 6.13 -13.93 -2.87
CA GLU A 133 5.13 -14.98 -2.67
C GLU A 133 4.91 -15.25 -1.18
N TYR A 134 3.68 -15.55 -0.79
CA TYR A 134 3.36 -16.02 0.55
C TYR A 134 2.17 -17.00 0.52
N ASN A 135 2.40 -18.19 1.06
CA ASN A 135 1.41 -19.28 1.15
C ASN A 135 0.71 -19.60 -0.20
N GLY A 136 1.47 -19.59 -1.31
CA GLY A 136 0.97 -19.86 -2.65
C GLY A 136 0.16 -18.72 -3.29
N ILE A 137 0.26 -17.50 -2.73
CA ILE A 137 -0.30 -16.27 -3.28
C ILE A 137 0.84 -15.33 -3.65
N THR A 138 0.88 -14.90 -4.90
CA THR A 138 1.84 -13.91 -5.41
C THR A 138 1.32 -12.50 -5.18
N PHE A 139 2.18 -11.63 -4.63
CA PHE A 139 1.93 -10.21 -4.44
C PHE A 139 2.95 -9.42 -5.26
N ASP A 140 2.58 -9.02 -6.46
CA ASP A 140 3.43 -8.25 -7.37
C ASP A 140 2.60 -7.21 -8.15
N GLU A 141 3.15 -6.61 -9.21
CA GLU A 141 2.42 -5.64 -10.04
C GLU A 141 1.51 -6.30 -11.10
N ARG A 142 1.65 -7.61 -11.34
CA ARG A 142 0.98 -8.36 -12.42
C ARG A 142 -0.26 -9.10 -11.93
N SER A 143 -0.24 -9.56 -10.70
CA SER A 143 -1.36 -10.19 -10.01
C SER A 143 -2.37 -9.16 -9.52
N VAL A 144 -3.63 -9.57 -9.35
CA VAL A 144 -4.66 -8.80 -8.64
C VAL A 144 -5.28 -9.67 -7.58
N ASN A 145 -5.04 -9.34 -6.31
CA ASN A 145 -5.56 -10.11 -5.17
C ASN A 145 -6.75 -9.41 -4.51
N LEU A 146 -7.85 -10.13 -4.33
CA LEU A 146 -9.06 -9.63 -3.68
C LEU A 146 -9.13 -10.09 -2.22
N PHE A 147 -9.02 -9.15 -1.29
CA PHE A 147 -9.19 -9.38 0.14
C PHE A 147 -10.58 -8.89 0.57
N ALA A 148 -11.60 -9.66 0.21
CA ALA A 148 -12.96 -9.46 0.66
C ALA A 148 -13.20 -10.20 1.98
N GLY A 149 -13.82 -9.55 2.96
CA GLY A 149 -14.07 -10.17 4.26
C GLY A 149 -14.65 -9.22 5.29
N LEU A 150 -14.80 -9.72 6.51
CA LEU A 150 -15.42 -8.97 7.60
C LEU A 150 -14.51 -7.85 8.09
N CYS A 151 -15.09 -6.66 8.34
CA CYS A 151 -14.32 -5.56 8.91
C CYS A 151 -13.84 -5.90 10.34
N ALA A 152 -14.69 -6.55 11.13
CA ALA A 152 -14.37 -7.13 12.41
C ALA A 152 -14.94 -8.54 12.48
N VAL A 153 -14.21 -9.45 13.14
CA VAL A 153 -14.73 -10.78 13.46
C VAL A 153 -15.84 -10.63 14.49
N ASP A 154 -17.01 -11.21 14.21
CA ASP A 154 -18.22 -11.13 15.02
C ASP A 154 -18.66 -12.52 15.53
N THR A 155 -19.25 -13.37 14.69
CA THR A 155 -19.76 -14.69 15.08
C THR A 155 -19.11 -15.79 14.24
N ARG A 156 -19.06 -17.01 14.78
CA ARG A 156 -18.48 -18.14 14.07
C ARG A 156 -19.26 -18.44 12.78
N GLU A 157 -20.58 -18.26 12.82
CA GLU A 157 -21.50 -18.43 11.69
C GLU A 157 -21.26 -17.40 10.60
N SER A 158 -21.08 -16.12 10.95
CA SER A 158 -20.73 -15.06 10.00
C SER A 158 -19.41 -15.35 9.29
N VAL A 159 -18.40 -15.81 10.04
CA VAL A 159 -17.09 -16.17 9.47
C VAL A 159 -17.19 -17.38 8.54
N ASP A 160 -17.85 -18.46 8.96
CA ASP A 160 -18.03 -19.68 8.13
C ASP A 160 -18.79 -19.34 6.84
N THR A 161 -19.85 -18.52 6.94
CA THR A 161 -20.67 -18.09 5.80
C THR A 161 -19.87 -17.23 4.82
N MET A 162 -19.10 -16.26 5.33
CA MET A 162 -18.22 -15.42 4.51
C MET A 162 -17.18 -16.26 3.78
N MET A 163 -16.47 -17.14 4.48
CA MET A 163 -15.42 -17.97 3.89
C MET A 163 -15.97 -18.98 2.88
N ALA A 164 -17.13 -19.57 3.15
CA ALA A 164 -17.82 -20.42 2.17
C ALA A 164 -18.19 -19.64 0.90
N ALA A 165 -18.60 -18.38 1.02
CA ALA A 165 -18.89 -17.52 -0.13
C ALA A 165 -17.64 -17.19 -0.95
N LEU A 166 -16.51 -16.94 -0.29
CA LEU A 166 -15.21 -16.75 -0.96
C LEU A 166 -14.78 -18.00 -1.72
N ALA A 167 -14.89 -19.18 -1.09
CA ALA A 167 -14.55 -20.45 -1.71
C ALA A 167 -15.37 -20.72 -2.98
N ARG A 168 -16.68 -20.43 -2.97
CA ARG A 168 -17.54 -20.53 -4.17
C ARG A 168 -17.10 -19.61 -5.32
N CYS A 169 -16.45 -18.49 -5.02
CA CYS A 169 -15.92 -17.56 -6.03
C CYS A 169 -14.45 -17.85 -6.38
N GLY A 170 -13.82 -18.88 -5.79
CA GLY A 170 -12.40 -19.17 -5.96
C GLY A 170 -11.48 -18.11 -5.34
N ILE A 171 -11.98 -17.26 -4.44
CA ILE A 171 -11.17 -16.25 -3.76
C ILE A 171 -10.49 -16.91 -2.56
N ARG A 172 -9.15 -16.94 -2.58
CA ARG A 172 -8.32 -17.62 -1.57
C ARG A 172 -7.74 -16.67 -0.51
N THR A 173 -8.19 -15.43 -0.49
CA THR A 173 -7.68 -14.38 0.39
C THR A 173 -8.84 -13.67 1.07
N THR A 174 -8.67 -13.25 2.31
CA THR A 174 -9.72 -12.58 3.07
C THR A 174 -9.15 -11.59 4.07
N ARG A 175 -10.01 -10.75 4.63
CA ARG A 175 -9.68 -9.90 5.77
C ARG A 175 -10.56 -10.27 6.96
N MET A 176 -9.99 -10.28 8.16
CA MET A 176 -10.70 -10.60 9.39
C MET A 176 -10.10 -9.78 10.54
N GLY A 177 -10.81 -8.75 11.02
CA GLY A 177 -10.33 -7.89 12.10
C GLY A 177 -10.61 -8.48 13.49
N ALA A 178 -9.63 -9.14 14.11
CA ALA A 178 -9.75 -9.63 15.48
C ALA A 178 -9.60 -8.52 16.54
N TYR A 179 -8.78 -7.51 16.25
CA TYR A 179 -8.47 -6.37 17.13
C TYR A 179 -8.89 -5.07 16.44
N LYS A 180 -9.66 -4.20 17.10
CA LYS A 180 -10.21 -2.98 16.49
C LYS A 180 -9.77 -1.72 17.22
N PRO A 181 -8.95 -0.85 16.62
CA PRO A 181 -8.66 0.47 17.20
C PRO A 181 -9.89 1.38 17.02
N ARG A 182 -10.63 1.61 18.10
CA ARG A 182 -11.86 2.40 18.11
C ARG A 182 -11.61 3.84 18.55
N THR A 183 -12.42 4.75 18.02
CA THR A 183 -12.38 6.15 18.45
C THR A 183 -13.01 6.30 19.84
N SER A 184 -14.12 5.58 20.09
CA SER A 184 -14.74 5.56 21.41
C SER A 184 -14.40 4.25 22.14
N PRO A 185 -14.06 4.32 23.44
CA PRO A 185 -13.72 3.14 24.23
C PRO A 185 -14.93 2.23 24.51
N TYR A 186 -16.15 2.72 24.29
CA TYR A 186 -17.40 1.97 24.53
C TYR A 186 -17.86 1.16 23.32
N GLU A 187 -17.18 1.32 22.18
CA GLU A 187 -17.51 0.56 20.98
C GLU A 187 -16.88 -0.84 21.04
N PHE A 188 -17.38 -1.76 20.20
CA PHE A 188 -16.80 -3.10 20.07
C PHE A 188 -15.31 -3.04 19.70
N GLN A 189 -14.47 -3.62 20.56
CA GLN A 189 -13.00 -3.61 20.46
C GLN A 189 -12.44 -4.80 19.64
N GLY A 190 -13.30 -5.69 19.17
CA GLY A 190 -12.90 -6.98 18.58
C GLY A 190 -12.90 -8.11 19.61
N LEU A 191 -12.95 -9.36 19.14
CA LEU A 191 -12.90 -10.55 20.00
C LEU A 191 -11.48 -10.88 20.52
N GLY A 192 -10.46 -10.23 19.97
CA GLY A 192 -9.06 -10.45 20.31
C GLY A 192 -8.61 -11.90 20.07
N ALA A 193 -7.63 -12.36 20.84
CA ALA A 193 -7.02 -13.68 20.67
C ALA A 193 -8.01 -14.85 20.73
N SER A 194 -9.13 -14.70 21.45
CA SER A 194 -10.12 -15.75 21.65
C SER A 194 -10.76 -16.26 20.34
N CYS A 195 -10.79 -15.41 19.30
CA CYS A 195 -11.34 -15.79 18.01
C CYS A 195 -10.38 -16.51 17.07
N LEU A 196 -9.07 -16.33 17.28
CA LEU A 196 -8.05 -16.75 16.32
C LEU A 196 -8.07 -18.25 15.99
N PRO A 197 -8.16 -19.17 16.97
CA PRO A 197 -8.07 -20.61 16.67
C PRO A 197 -9.17 -21.05 15.71
N TRP A 198 -10.41 -20.64 15.96
CA TRP A 198 -11.53 -21.04 15.12
C TRP A 198 -11.61 -20.24 13.82
N VAL A 199 -11.14 -18.99 13.77
CA VAL A 199 -11.01 -18.25 12.51
C VAL A 199 -10.03 -18.97 11.57
N PHE A 200 -8.90 -19.44 12.08
CA PHE A 200 -7.89 -20.15 11.28
C PHE A 200 -8.34 -21.55 10.89
N GLU A 201 -9.01 -22.28 11.78
CA GLU A 201 -9.67 -23.55 11.47
C GLU A 201 -10.64 -23.40 10.29
N LEU A 202 -11.53 -22.40 10.34
CA LEU A 202 -12.49 -22.12 9.27
C LEU A 202 -11.81 -21.64 7.98
N ALA A 203 -10.75 -20.84 8.09
CA ALA A 203 -9.97 -20.39 6.93
C ALA A 203 -9.39 -21.61 6.18
N GLY A 204 -8.77 -22.54 6.90
CA GLY A 204 -8.24 -23.77 6.32
C GLY A 204 -9.33 -24.67 5.72
N LYS A 205 -10.45 -24.85 6.44
CA LYS A 205 -11.62 -25.62 5.98
C LYS A 205 -12.11 -25.16 4.60
N HIS A 206 -12.11 -23.85 4.34
CA HIS A 206 -12.59 -23.26 3.08
C HIS A 206 -11.47 -22.95 2.08
N GLY A 207 -10.23 -23.36 2.35
CA GLY A 207 -9.11 -23.18 1.43
C GLY A 207 -8.61 -21.74 1.32
N VAL A 208 -8.90 -20.89 2.31
CA VAL A 208 -8.32 -19.53 2.40
C VAL A 208 -6.84 -19.66 2.73
N LYS A 209 -5.99 -19.05 1.89
CA LYS A 209 -4.53 -19.05 1.99
C LYS A 209 -3.98 -17.87 2.77
N VAL A 210 -4.60 -16.70 2.72
CA VAL A 210 -4.09 -15.54 3.46
C VAL A 210 -5.24 -14.74 4.09
N VAL A 211 -5.13 -14.52 5.39
CA VAL A 211 -6.01 -13.64 6.17
C VAL A 211 -5.26 -12.34 6.51
N ALA A 212 -5.73 -11.20 6.01
CA ALA A 212 -5.26 -9.90 6.48
C ALA A 212 -5.89 -9.57 7.83
N MET A 213 -5.06 -9.34 8.85
CA MET A 213 -5.51 -9.13 10.22
C MET A 213 -4.77 -7.96 10.87
N GLU A 214 -5.52 -7.03 11.45
CA GLU A 214 -4.93 -5.83 12.04
C GLU A 214 -4.24 -6.11 13.37
N VAL A 215 -3.03 -5.57 13.52
CA VAL A 215 -2.29 -5.57 14.79
C VAL A 215 -2.18 -4.14 15.31
N THR A 216 -2.39 -3.98 16.61
CA THR A 216 -2.32 -2.68 17.29
C THR A 216 -1.33 -2.69 18.46
N ASN A 217 -0.84 -3.88 18.83
CA ASN A 217 0.13 -4.10 19.89
C ASN A 217 1.08 -5.23 19.48
N PRO A 218 2.38 -5.18 19.84
CA PRO A 218 3.33 -6.24 19.52
C PRO A 218 2.88 -7.63 19.98
N ARG A 219 2.22 -7.74 21.15
CA ARG A 219 1.74 -9.04 21.67
C ARG A 219 0.76 -9.76 20.75
N HIS A 220 0.03 -9.03 19.89
CA HIS A 220 -0.90 -9.64 18.94
C HIS A 220 -0.16 -10.48 17.89
N ILE A 221 1.11 -10.16 17.59
CA ILE A 221 1.95 -10.94 16.68
C ILE A 221 2.18 -12.35 17.26
N ASP A 222 2.44 -12.43 18.56
CA ASP A 222 2.67 -13.70 19.27
C ASP A 222 1.37 -14.50 19.44
N GLU A 223 0.26 -13.83 19.73
CA GLU A 223 -1.07 -14.45 19.80
C GLU A 223 -1.48 -15.06 18.46
N ILE A 224 -1.29 -14.31 17.36
CA ILE A 224 -1.53 -14.78 15.98
C ILE A 224 -0.65 -15.98 15.66
N ARG A 225 0.66 -15.90 15.95
CA ARG A 225 1.60 -17.00 15.71
C ARG A 225 1.18 -18.27 16.45
N SER A 226 0.93 -18.16 17.75
CA SER A 226 0.56 -19.29 18.61
C SER A 226 -0.76 -19.94 18.16
N ALA A 227 -1.75 -19.12 17.79
CA ALA A 227 -3.01 -19.62 17.27
C ALA A 227 -2.85 -20.29 15.89
N LEU A 228 -1.97 -19.77 15.04
CA LEU A 228 -1.70 -20.36 13.72
C LEU A 228 -0.99 -21.72 13.86
N GLU A 229 0.03 -21.79 14.71
CA GLU A 229 0.76 -23.03 15.01
C GLU A 229 -0.16 -24.10 15.62
N SER A 230 -1.01 -23.73 16.59
CA SER A 230 -1.97 -24.68 17.20
C SER A 230 -3.05 -25.15 16.23
N SER A 231 -3.37 -24.37 15.19
CA SER A 231 -4.26 -24.80 14.09
C SER A 231 -3.58 -25.69 13.05
N GLY A 232 -2.29 -26.04 13.22
CA GLY A 232 -1.52 -26.81 12.24
C GLY A 232 -1.14 -25.99 11.00
N ASN A 233 -1.02 -24.67 11.13
CA ASN A 233 -0.79 -23.73 10.03
C ASN A 233 -1.84 -23.88 8.91
N ALA A 234 -3.11 -23.97 9.29
CA ALA A 234 -4.24 -24.19 8.38
C ALA A 234 -4.41 -23.08 7.32
N THR A 235 -3.84 -21.90 7.54
CA THR A 235 -3.84 -20.75 6.63
C THR A 235 -2.54 -19.94 6.78
N GLY A 236 -2.46 -18.76 6.16
CA GLY A 236 -1.41 -17.76 6.36
C GLY A 236 -2.00 -16.44 6.87
N VAL A 237 -1.17 -15.61 7.50
CA VAL A 237 -1.59 -14.30 8.01
C VAL A 237 -0.73 -13.19 7.43
N MET A 238 -1.39 -12.12 7.00
CA MET A 238 -0.76 -10.84 6.63
C MET A 238 -1.07 -9.82 7.72
N LEU A 239 -0.04 -9.28 8.37
CA LEU A 239 -0.21 -8.29 9.43
C LEU A 239 -0.60 -6.96 8.83
N GLN A 240 -1.82 -6.50 9.12
CA GLN A 240 -2.28 -5.18 8.71
C GLN A 240 -1.88 -4.14 9.74
N VAL A 241 -1.15 -3.11 9.30
CA VAL A 241 -0.95 -1.87 10.06
C VAL A 241 -2.08 -0.92 9.70
N GLY A 242 -2.98 -0.66 10.63
CA GLY A 242 -4.06 0.29 10.42
C GLY A 242 -3.58 1.74 10.34
N THR A 243 -4.38 2.59 9.71
CA THR A 243 -4.04 4.01 9.48
C THR A 243 -3.71 4.79 10.76
N ARG A 244 -4.25 4.40 11.92
CA ARG A 244 -3.99 5.07 13.21
C ARG A 244 -2.63 4.70 13.79
N ASN A 245 -2.08 3.55 13.39
CA ASN A 245 -0.77 3.06 13.81
C ASN A 245 0.32 3.28 12.74
N ALA A 246 0.04 4.05 11.68
CA ALA A 246 0.97 4.30 10.59
C ALA A 246 2.31 4.93 11.04
N GLN A 247 2.35 5.61 12.20
CA GLN A 247 3.56 6.15 12.82
C GLN A 247 3.83 5.57 14.21
N ASN A 248 3.24 4.42 14.55
CA ASN A 248 3.61 3.71 15.77
C ASN A 248 4.94 2.97 15.54
N PHE A 249 6.05 3.72 15.53
CA PHE A 249 7.34 3.21 15.08
C PHE A 249 7.86 2.03 15.90
N GLU A 250 7.53 1.96 17.19
CA GLU A 250 7.90 0.79 18.02
C GLU A 250 7.14 -0.47 17.59
N LEU A 251 5.85 -0.35 17.27
CA LEU A 251 5.09 -1.45 16.65
C LEU A 251 5.66 -1.80 15.27
N LEU A 252 6.01 -0.82 14.44
CA LEU A 252 6.57 -1.05 13.10
C LEU A 252 7.91 -1.80 13.17
N LYS A 253 8.78 -1.46 14.14
CA LYS A 253 10.03 -2.19 14.36
C LYS A 253 9.78 -3.66 14.72
N GLN A 254 8.86 -3.92 15.65
CA GLN A 254 8.48 -5.30 16.02
C GLN A 254 7.90 -6.09 14.84
N ILE A 255 7.07 -5.44 14.01
CA ILE A 255 6.55 -6.02 12.76
C ILE A 255 7.66 -6.28 11.73
N GLY A 256 8.67 -5.42 11.66
CA GLY A 256 9.82 -5.58 10.77
C GLY A 256 10.78 -6.69 11.21
N GLN A 257 10.89 -6.91 12.53
CA GLN A 257 11.74 -7.95 13.12
C GLN A 257 11.15 -9.35 12.96
N GLN A 258 9.82 -9.49 12.95
CA GLN A 258 9.19 -10.76 12.57
C GLN A 258 9.34 -10.98 11.04
N ARG A 259 9.90 -12.13 10.63
CA ARG A 259 10.17 -12.46 9.20
C ARG A 259 9.13 -13.38 8.56
N VAL A 260 8.14 -13.81 9.33
CA VAL A 260 7.18 -14.84 8.90
C VAL A 260 6.05 -14.21 8.09
N PHE A 261 5.40 -13.21 8.65
CA PHE A 261 4.19 -12.63 8.10
C PHE A 261 4.50 -11.44 7.20
N PRO A 262 3.94 -11.36 5.98
CA PRO A 262 3.96 -10.14 5.19
C PRO A 262 3.11 -9.05 5.84
N VAL A 263 3.29 -7.82 5.39
CA VAL A 263 2.68 -6.62 5.99
C VAL A 263 1.77 -5.92 4.99
N LEU A 264 0.54 -5.63 5.40
CA LEU A 264 -0.34 -4.70 4.69
C LEU A 264 -0.30 -3.35 5.41
N PHE A 265 0.45 -2.40 4.87
CA PHE A 265 0.61 -1.09 5.50
C PHE A 265 -0.43 -0.10 4.97
N LYS A 266 -1.37 0.34 5.80
CA LYS A 266 -2.32 1.39 5.41
C LYS A 266 -1.70 2.78 5.52
N ARG A 267 -1.78 3.56 4.43
CA ARG A 267 -1.42 4.98 4.42
C ARG A 267 -2.07 5.70 5.60
N GLY A 268 -1.28 6.49 6.32
CA GLY A 268 -1.78 7.29 7.44
C GLY A 268 -2.70 8.42 6.96
N MET A 269 -3.89 8.52 7.54
CA MET A 269 -4.95 9.45 7.13
C MET A 269 -4.64 10.92 7.39
N GLY A 270 -3.65 11.21 8.25
CA GLY A 270 -3.26 12.57 8.65
C GLY A 270 -1.82 12.92 8.31
N ILE A 271 -1.15 12.12 7.47
CA ILE A 271 0.26 12.31 7.11
C ILE A 271 0.46 12.28 5.59
N THR A 272 1.61 12.79 5.17
CA THR A 272 2.01 12.81 3.77
C THR A 272 2.27 11.40 3.24
N LEU A 273 2.32 11.29 1.90
CA LEU A 273 2.73 10.05 1.26
C LEU A 273 4.18 9.69 1.63
N GLU A 274 5.08 10.67 1.67
CA GLU A 274 6.49 10.48 2.01
C GLU A 274 6.67 9.94 3.43
N GLU A 275 5.95 10.46 4.43
CA GLU A 275 5.99 9.93 5.80
C GLU A 275 5.46 8.49 5.87
N SER A 276 4.42 8.17 5.10
CA SER A 276 3.88 6.80 5.04
C SER A 276 4.84 5.82 4.37
N LEU A 277 5.58 6.24 3.34
CA LEU A 277 6.60 5.43 2.70
C LEU A 277 7.82 5.24 3.61
N ASN A 278 8.25 6.27 4.33
CA ASN A 278 9.29 6.13 5.35
C ASN A 278 8.85 5.18 6.49
N ALA A 279 7.59 5.17 6.88
CA ALA A 279 7.10 4.18 7.84
C ALA A 279 7.20 2.73 7.30
N CYS A 280 7.05 2.51 6.00
CA CYS A 280 7.35 1.22 5.38
C CYS A 280 8.85 0.92 5.39
N GLU A 281 9.69 1.92 5.18
CA GLU A 281 11.14 1.81 5.28
C GLU A 281 11.59 1.40 6.70
N TYR A 282 10.91 1.85 7.76
CA TYR A 282 11.14 1.36 9.14
C TYR A 282 10.90 -0.15 9.27
N VAL A 283 9.81 -0.67 8.68
CA VAL A 283 9.52 -2.12 8.68
C VAL A 283 10.58 -2.87 7.87
N ALA A 284 10.88 -2.37 6.68
CA ALA A 284 11.79 -3.03 5.74
C ALA A 284 13.23 -3.06 6.27
N SER A 285 13.71 -1.95 6.83
CA SER A 285 15.06 -1.85 7.39
C SER A 285 15.29 -2.80 8.57
N GLU A 286 14.27 -3.10 9.37
CA GLU A 286 14.35 -4.10 10.44
C GLU A 286 14.38 -5.55 9.94
N GLY A 287 14.20 -5.77 8.63
CA GLY A 287 14.47 -7.04 7.97
C GLY A 287 13.27 -7.70 7.29
N ASN A 288 12.11 -7.04 7.23
CA ASN A 288 10.92 -7.57 6.54
C ASN A 288 10.52 -6.69 5.35
N PRO A 289 11.01 -6.99 4.13
CA PRO A 289 10.66 -6.23 2.92
C PRO A 289 9.32 -6.65 2.30
N LYS A 290 8.63 -7.67 2.84
CA LYS A 290 7.38 -8.23 2.28
C LYS A 290 6.19 -7.34 2.63
N ILE A 291 6.14 -6.15 2.04
CA ILE A 291 5.16 -5.10 2.37
C ILE A 291 4.29 -4.81 1.15
N VAL A 292 2.97 -4.74 1.36
CA VAL A 292 1.99 -4.19 0.43
C VAL A 292 1.55 -2.83 0.96
N PHE A 293 1.69 -1.77 0.15
CA PHE A 293 1.29 -0.42 0.53
C PHE A 293 -0.18 -0.16 0.17
N CYS A 294 -1.02 0.21 1.13
CA CYS A 294 -2.45 0.37 0.94
C CYS A 294 -2.88 1.83 0.98
N LEU A 295 -3.39 2.33 -0.15
CA LEU A 295 -4.10 3.61 -0.20
C LEU A 295 -5.53 3.44 0.32
N ARG A 296 -5.86 4.12 1.41
CA ARG A 296 -7.17 4.06 2.07
C ARG A 296 -7.81 5.44 2.33
N GLY A 297 -7.18 6.46 1.77
CA GLY A 297 -7.60 7.86 1.82
C GLY A 297 -7.05 8.65 3.00
N VAL A 298 -7.04 9.97 2.84
CA VAL A 298 -6.67 10.97 3.86
C VAL A 298 -7.88 11.78 4.28
N LYS A 299 -7.84 12.30 5.50
CA LYS A 299 -8.93 13.07 6.07
C LYS A 299 -8.89 14.51 5.55
N THR A 300 -9.92 14.91 4.81
CA THR A 300 -10.08 16.27 4.28
C THR A 300 -11.55 16.49 3.92
N HIS A 301 -12.06 17.71 4.09
CA HIS A 301 -13.41 18.10 3.68
C HIS A 301 -13.58 18.11 2.16
N LEU A 302 -12.48 18.15 1.40
CA LEU A 302 -12.52 18.05 -0.06
C LEU A 302 -13.03 16.69 -0.56
N GLY A 303 -13.04 15.68 0.33
CA GLY A 303 -13.57 14.34 0.04
C GLY A 303 -15.06 14.18 0.28
N ASP A 304 -15.74 15.17 0.86
CA ASP A 304 -17.15 15.03 1.20
C ASP A 304 -18.00 14.74 -0.07
N PRO A 305 -18.97 13.80 -0.01
CA PRO A 305 -19.48 13.12 1.19
C PRO A 305 -18.75 11.81 1.56
N HIS A 306 -17.66 11.45 0.90
CA HIS A 306 -16.90 10.24 1.24
C HIS A 306 -16.11 10.43 2.54
N ARG A 307 -15.91 9.35 3.29
CA ARG A 307 -15.24 9.38 4.61
C ARG A 307 -13.80 9.86 4.53
N ASN A 308 -13.07 9.52 3.47
CA ASN A 308 -11.69 9.94 3.22
C ASN A 308 -11.44 10.08 1.71
N MET A 309 -10.65 11.07 1.32
CA MET A 309 -10.27 11.29 -0.08
C MET A 309 -9.08 10.41 -0.46
N VAL A 310 -9.19 9.65 -1.56
CA VAL A 310 -8.09 8.89 -2.15
C VAL A 310 -7.64 9.56 -3.44
N ASP A 311 -6.38 9.98 -3.48
CA ASP A 311 -5.74 10.33 -4.75
C ASP A 311 -5.18 9.05 -5.39
N PHE A 312 -5.87 8.55 -6.41
CA PHE A 312 -5.46 7.33 -7.13
C PHE A 312 -4.25 7.55 -8.03
N ALA A 313 -3.89 8.79 -8.38
CA ALA A 313 -2.64 9.07 -9.07
C ALA A 313 -1.41 8.75 -8.19
N HIS A 314 -1.60 8.57 -6.88
CA HIS A 314 -0.54 8.05 -6.01
C HIS A 314 -0.22 6.57 -6.23
N VAL A 315 -1.10 5.77 -6.84
CA VAL A 315 -0.79 4.36 -7.17
C VAL A 315 0.45 4.26 -8.07
N PRO A 316 0.51 4.90 -9.25
CA PRO A 316 1.71 4.86 -10.08
C PRO A 316 2.90 5.63 -9.45
N VAL A 317 2.66 6.61 -8.57
CA VAL A 317 3.74 7.28 -7.83
C VAL A 317 4.45 6.30 -6.88
N VAL A 318 3.69 5.52 -6.09
CA VAL A 318 4.27 4.52 -5.18
C VAL A 318 5.03 3.46 -5.95
N ARG A 319 4.46 2.95 -7.05
CA ARG A 319 5.13 1.96 -7.92
C ARG A 319 6.40 2.50 -8.56
N ARG A 320 6.43 3.79 -8.91
CA ARG A 320 7.63 4.44 -9.46
C ARG A 320 8.73 4.62 -8.41
N LEU A 321 8.35 5.05 -7.21
CA LEU A 321 9.30 5.36 -6.14
C LEU A 321 9.79 4.11 -5.40
N THR A 322 9.01 3.03 -5.40
CA THR A 322 9.25 1.86 -4.55
C THR A 322 9.03 0.53 -5.27
N ARG A 323 9.53 -0.53 -4.64
CA ARG A 323 9.35 -1.94 -4.97
C ARG A 323 8.08 -2.54 -4.34
N LEU A 324 7.18 -1.74 -3.80
CA LEU A 324 6.01 -2.25 -3.06
C LEU A 324 4.82 -2.47 -3.99
N PRO A 325 4.16 -3.64 -3.94
CA PRO A 325 2.81 -3.80 -4.48
C PRO A 325 1.85 -2.80 -3.84
N VAL A 326 0.85 -2.35 -4.59
CA VAL A 326 -0.09 -1.32 -4.13
C VAL A 326 -1.49 -1.88 -3.99
N CYS A 327 -2.04 -1.73 -2.80
CA CYS A 327 -3.42 -2.05 -2.44
C CYS A 327 -4.28 -0.78 -2.43
N VAL A 328 -5.58 -0.92 -2.70
CA VAL A 328 -6.59 0.10 -2.41
C VAL A 328 -7.64 -0.45 -1.43
N ASP A 329 -8.08 0.41 -0.49
CA ASP A 329 -9.16 0.12 0.47
C ASP A 329 -10.34 1.06 0.20
N PRO A 330 -11.24 0.69 -0.72
CA PRO A 330 -12.40 1.50 -1.09
C PRO A 330 -13.42 1.61 0.05
N SER A 331 -13.61 0.56 0.85
CA SER A 331 -14.64 0.53 1.90
C SER A 331 -14.40 1.59 2.96
N HIS A 332 -13.16 1.77 3.40
CA HIS A 332 -12.86 2.80 4.40
C HIS A 332 -12.59 4.19 3.81
N ALA A 333 -12.32 4.27 2.51
CA ALA A 333 -12.24 5.53 1.79
C ALA A 333 -13.64 6.13 1.59
N VAL A 334 -14.53 5.40 0.91
CA VAL A 334 -15.92 5.82 0.67
C VAL A 334 -16.69 5.89 1.99
N GLY A 335 -16.62 4.82 2.79
CA GLY A 335 -17.20 4.77 4.12
C GLY A 335 -18.70 4.51 4.19
N ARG A 336 -19.36 4.27 3.05
CA ARG A 336 -20.77 3.83 2.90
C ARG A 336 -20.92 3.01 1.62
N SER A 337 -21.99 2.21 1.52
CA SER A 337 -22.35 1.43 0.34
C SER A 337 -23.41 2.10 -0.54
N ASP A 338 -23.49 3.44 -0.51
CA ASP A 338 -24.43 4.22 -1.32
C ASP A 338 -24.12 4.03 -2.82
N ALA A 339 -25.13 4.21 -3.67
CA ALA A 339 -25.03 4.02 -5.12
C ALA A 339 -25.48 5.25 -5.91
N GLY A 340 -24.87 5.43 -7.08
CA GLY A 340 -25.25 6.46 -8.03
C GLY A 340 -26.60 6.19 -8.72
N PRO A 341 -27.08 7.12 -9.58
CA PRO A 341 -28.32 6.95 -10.34
C PRO A 341 -28.33 5.74 -11.29
N ASP A 342 -27.15 5.22 -11.65
CA ASP A 342 -26.96 4.01 -12.47
C ASP A 342 -27.04 2.71 -11.64
N GLY A 343 -27.20 2.81 -10.32
CA GLY A 343 -27.29 1.69 -9.39
C GLY A 343 -25.95 1.07 -9.00
N MET A 344 -24.81 1.62 -9.48
CA MET A 344 -23.50 1.12 -9.09
C MET A 344 -23.06 1.74 -7.75
N PRO A 345 -22.63 0.93 -6.75
CA PRO A 345 -22.13 1.48 -5.50
C PRO A 345 -20.85 2.28 -5.69
N ASP A 346 -20.69 3.38 -4.94
CA ASP A 346 -19.48 4.22 -4.97
C ASP A 346 -18.20 3.43 -4.69
N ILE A 347 -18.30 2.36 -3.87
CA ILE A 347 -17.22 1.42 -3.60
C ILE A 347 -16.71 0.77 -4.90
N PHE A 348 -17.58 0.41 -5.85
CA PHE A 348 -17.16 -0.15 -7.14
C PHE A 348 -16.42 0.89 -8.00
N HIS A 349 -16.89 2.15 -8.04
CA HIS A 349 -16.16 3.22 -8.71
C HIS A 349 -14.77 3.45 -8.10
N SER A 350 -14.65 3.39 -6.77
CA SER A 350 -13.38 3.50 -6.05
C SER A 350 -12.43 2.34 -6.38
N ILE A 351 -12.96 1.11 -6.45
CA ILE A 351 -12.21 -0.08 -6.91
C ILE A 351 -11.70 0.12 -8.34
N GLY A 352 -12.57 0.56 -9.24
CA GLY A 352 -12.24 0.78 -10.65
C GLY A 352 -11.09 1.78 -10.81
N GLN A 353 -11.15 2.90 -10.08
CA GLN A 353 -10.10 3.93 -10.09
C GLN A 353 -8.76 3.40 -9.56
N GLY A 354 -8.77 2.59 -8.51
CA GLY A 354 -7.55 1.96 -8.00
C GLY A 354 -6.93 0.98 -8.99
N LEU A 355 -7.75 0.11 -9.58
CA LEU A 355 -7.30 -0.91 -10.53
C LEU A 355 -6.81 -0.29 -11.85
N ILE A 356 -7.51 0.70 -12.40
CA ILE A 356 -7.08 1.38 -13.63
C ILE A 356 -5.82 2.22 -13.42
N ALA A 357 -5.58 2.70 -12.19
CA ALA A 357 -4.31 3.33 -11.82
C ALA A 357 -3.16 2.32 -11.64
N GLY A 358 -3.47 1.02 -11.65
CA GLY A 358 -2.50 -0.07 -11.61
C GLY A 358 -2.26 -0.66 -10.22
N ALA A 359 -3.25 -0.61 -9.32
CA ALA A 359 -3.20 -1.35 -8.06
C ALA A 359 -3.29 -2.86 -8.31
N SER A 360 -2.62 -3.64 -7.48
CA SER A 360 -2.55 -5.12 -7.56
C SER A 360 -3.23 -5.83 -6.38
N MET A 361 -3.89 -5.07 -5.51
CA MET A 361 -4.67 -5.63 -4.42
C MET A 361 -5.86 -4.72 -4.07
N VAL A 362 -6.98 -5.33 -3.70
CA VAL A 362 -8.18 -4.62 -3.23
C VAL A 362 -8.58 -5.20 -1.88
N LEU A 363 -8.68 -4.35 -0.86
CA LEU A 363 -9.17 -4.71 0.47
C LEU A 363 -10.58 -4.16 0.66
N VAL A 364 -11.59 -5.01 0.70
CA VAL A 364 -13.00 -4.59 0.69
C VAL A 364 -13.81 -5.28 1.78
N ASP A 365 -14.68 -4.52 2.43
CA ASP A 365 -15.54 -5.00 3.50
C ASP A 365 -16.79 -5.68 2.93
N PHE A 366 -17.05 -6.89 3.42
CA PHE A 366 -18.27 -7.64 3.20
C PHE A 366 -18.83 -8.10 4.54
N HIS A 367 -20.14 -8.32 4.59
CA HIS A 367 -20.80 -8.97 5.72
C HIS A 367 -22.02 -9.75 5.22
N PRO A 368 -22.33 -10.94 5.79
CA PRO A 368 -23.57 -11.64 5.50
C PRO A 368 -24.81 -10.79 5.80
N HIS A 369 -24.75 -10.04 6.91
CA HIS A 369 -25.82 -9.19 7.42
C HIS A 369 -25.27 -7.80 7.81
N PRO A 370 -24.98 -6.89 6.86
CA PRO A 370 -24.34 -5.60 7.16
C PRO A 370 -25.05 -4.78 8.24
N GLU A 371 -26.37 -4.90 8.32
CA GLU A 371 -27.20 -4.25 9.34
C GLU A 371 -26.95 -4.77 10.79
N GLN A 372 -26.36 -5.95 10.95
CA GLN A 372 -26.03 -6.56 12.25
C GLN A 372 -24.54 -6.46 12.59
N ALA A 373 -23.72 -5.89 11.69
CA ALA A 373 -22.27 -5.85 11.86
C ALA A 373 -21.88 -4.98 13.07
N LEU A 374 -21.01 -5.52 13.94
CA LEU A 374 -20.52 -4.83 15.14
C LEU A 374 -19.58 -3.65 14.84
N CYS A 375 -19.09 -3.56 13.61
CA CYS A 375 -18.19 -2.52 13.15
C CYS A 375 -18.40 -2.29 11.66
N ASP A 376 -18.51 -1.02 11.26
CA ASP A 376 -18.42 -0.62 9.85
C ASP A 376 -19.46 -1.27 8.92
N GLY A 377 -20.64 -1.62 9.46
CA GLY A 377 -21.78 -2.16 8.71
C GLY A 377 -22.23 -1.31 7.51
N PRO A 378 -22.35 0.03 7.61
CA PRO A 378 -22.84 0.87 6.51
C PRO A 378 -22.02 0.84 5.23
N GLN A 379 -20.75 0.42 5.27
CA GLN A 379 -19.92 0.28 4.07
C GLN A 379 -19.73 -1.17 3.61
N ALA A 380 -20.17 -2.14 4.41
CA ALA A 380 -19.97 -3.54 4.08
C ALA A 380 -20.91 -3.96 2.95
N LEU A 381 -20.34 -4.53 1.89
CA LEU A 381 -21.11 -5.11 0.80
C LEU A 381 -21.74 -6.44 1.23
N ARG A 382 -22.80 -6.85 0.52
CA ARG A 382 -23.47 -8.14 0.76
C ARG A 382 -22.85 -9.26 -0.07
N LEU A 383 -22.93 -10.49 0.42
CA LEU A 383 -22.24 -11.65 -0.20
C LEU A 383 -22.68 -11.92 -1.65
N GLU A 384 -23.91 -11.58 -2.00
CA GLU A 384 -24.45 -11.74 -3.36
C GLU A 384 -23.70 -10.87 -4.38
N GLN A 385 -22.99 -9.84 -3.91
CA GLN A 385 -22.20 -8.94 -4.74
C GLN A 385 -20.78 -9.48 -5.02
N LEU A 386 -20.33 -10.57 -4.37
CA LEU A 386 -19.00 -11.15 -4.59
C LEU A 386 -18.76 -11.58 -6.06
N PRO A 387 -19.67 -12.30 -6.74
CA PRO A 387 -19.47 -12.65 -8.15
C PRO A 387 -19.42 -11.41 -9.06
N ALA A 388 -20.20 -10.37 -8.74
CA ALA A 388 -20.19 -9.12 -9.48
C ALA A 388 -18.87 -8.37 -9.29
N LEU A 389 -18.34 -8.33 -8.06
CA LEU A 389 -17.03 -7.77 -7.75
C LEU A 389 -15.93 -8.45 -8.56
N GLN A 390 -15.89 -9.78 -8.58
CA GLN A 390 -14.86 -10.52 -9.32
C GLN A 390 -14.91 -10.22 -10.82
N ARG A 391 -16.10 -10.23 -11.43
CA ARG A 391 -16.26 -9.86 -12.85
C ARG A 391 -15.83 -8.42 -13.12
N TYR A 392 -16.24 -7.49 -12.26
CA TYR A 392 -15.90 -6.08 -12.37
C TYR A 392 -14.38 -5.86 -12.29
N THR A 393 -13.72 -6.48 -11.31
CA THR A 393 -12.25 -6.44 -11.18
C THR A 393 -11.56 -6.95 -12.44
N ASN A 394 -12.02 -8.05 -13.02
CA ASN A 394 -11.44 -8.59 -14.26
C ASN A 394 -11.59 -7.62 -15.44
N ILE A 395 -12.77 -7.03 -15.62
CA ILE A 395 -13.04 -6.05 -16.70
C ILE A 395 -12.09 -4.86 -16.57
N VAL A 396 -11.98 -4.26 -15.37
CA VAL A 396 -11.13 -3.08 -15.18
C VAL A 396 -9.65 -3.44 -15.31
N ARG A 397 -9.24 -4.63 -14.84
CA ARG A 397 -7.86 -5.09 -14.99
C ARG A 397 -7.50 -5.29 -16.45
N GLU A 398 -8.37 -5.90 -17.23
CA GLU A 398 -8.16 -6.06 -18.67
C GLU A 398 -8.03 -4.69 -19.37
N ALA A 399 -8.89 -3.73 -19.04
CA ALA A 399 -8.81 -2.38 -19.56
C ALA A 399 -7.47 -1.69 -19.20
N TYR A 400 -7.00 -1.84 -17.96
CA TYR A 400 -5.68 -1.35 -17.55
C TYR A 400 -4.56 -1.96 -18.39
N GLU A 401 -4.56 -3.28 -18.56
CA GLU A 401 -3.51 -3.97 -19.29
C GLU A 401 -3.50 -3.60 -20.78
N GLN A 402 -4.67 -3.44 -21.40
CA GLN A 402 -4.79 -2.93 -22.76
C GLN A 402 -4.27 -1.49 -22.87
N ALA A 403 -4.62 -0.62 -21.92
CA ALA A 403 -4.15 0.77 -21.89
C ALA A 403 -2.62 0.86 -21.71
N VAL A 404 -2.02 -0.01 -20.89
CA VAL A 404 -0.56 -0.08 -20.74
C VAL A 404 0.10 -0.57 -22.01
N ARG A 405 -0.43 -1.60 -22.68
CA ARG A 405 0.12 -2.14 -23.95
C ARG A 405 0.02 -1.17 -25.12
N ASN A 406 -1.05 -0.38 -25.19
CA ASN A 406 -1.35 0.51 -26.31
C ASN A 406 -1.05 1.99 -26.00
N GLY A 407 -0.54 2.29 -24.81
CA GLY A 407 -0.39 3.64 -24.29
C GLY A 407 0.78 4.43 -24.90
N PRO A 408 0.80 5.76 -24.69
CA PRO A 408 1.72 6.70 -25.35
C PRO A 408 3.22 6.56 -24.96
N GLY A 409 3.57 5.62 -24.07
CA GLY A 409 4.94 5.38 -23.61
C GLY A 409 5.67 4.22 -24.30
N LEU A 410 5.07 3.60 -25.31
CA LEU A 410 5.63 2.48 -26.06
C LEU A 410 5.85 2.85 -27.53
N THR A 411 6.74 3.80 -27.79
CA THR A 411 7.58 3.67 -29.00
C THR A 411 8.76 2.79 -28.63
N PRO A 412 8.95 1.62 -29.28
CA PRO A 412 10.19 0.89 -29.15
C PRO A 412 11.31 1.75 -29.74
N SER A 413 12.26 2.16 -28.90
CA SER A 413 13.57 2.67 -29.33
C SER A 413 14.54 1.52 -29.45
#